data_AF-A0A6A3X7M7-F1
#
_entry.id   AF-A0A6A3X7M7-F1
#
_cell.length_a   1.000
_cell.length_b   1.000
_cell.length_c   1.000
_cell.angle_alpha   90.00
_cell.angle_beta   90.00
_cell.angle_gamma   90.00
#
_symmetry.space_group_name_H-M   'P 1'
#
loop_
_entity.id
_entity.type
_entity.pdbx_description
1 polymer ?
#
loop_
_entity_poly.entity_id
_entity_poly.type
_entity_poly.pdbx_seq_one_letter_code
_entity_poly.pdbx_strand_id
1 'polypeptide(L)'
;MRGLGSFAVLLVALAAAMADATQAGGVCNLACIQGTTCEVVNGVSKCVPVECTKKCPKNEKCQINSADNSQYCISPCATIRCMSGYTCQVEQVQCIRAPCPPVGTCKPVKKGYGLRALNEDE
;
A
#
# COMPACT_ATOMS: atom_id res chain seq x y z
N MET A 1 -41.27 69.21 -26.13
CA MET A 1 -41.11 68.03 -27.01
C MET A 1 -40.01 67.18 -26.39
N ARG A 2 -40.36 66.20 -25.54
CA ARG A 2 -40.52 64.77 -25.89
C ARG A 2 -39.26 64.18 -26.56
N GLY A 3 -38.41 63.59 -25.74
CA GLY A 3 -37.46 62.53 -26.11
C GLY A 3 -37.16 61.77 -24.82
N LEU A 4 -37.89 60.69 -24.46
CA LEU A 4 -37.71 59.33 -25.01
C LEU A 4 -36.22 59.09 -25.20
N GLY A 5 -35.50 58.59 -24.20
CA GLY A 5 -35.74 57.31 -23.56
C GLY A 5 -34.60 56.42 -23.99
N SER A 6 -33.67 56.14 -23.09
CA SER A 6 -32.69 55.07 -23.29
C SER A 6 -32.16 54.64 -21.94
N PHE A 7 -33.06 54.14 -21.09
CA PHE A 7 -32.67 53.24 -20.03
C PHE A 7 -32.24 51.95 -20.74
N ALA A 8 -30.93 51.81 -20.95
CA ALA A 8 -30.35 50.55 -21.38
C ALA A 8 -30.59 49.54 -20.26
N VAL A 9 -31.68 48.77 -20.39
CA VAL A 9 -31.99 47.67 -19.49
C VAL A 9 -30.92 46.61 -19.70
N LEU A 10 -30.08 46.50 -18.68
CA LEU A 10 -29.01 45.54 -18.51
C LEU A 10 -29.60 44.11 -18.48
N LEU A 11 -29.64 43.44 -19.63
CA LEU A 11 -29.98 42.01 -19.71
C LEU A 11 -28.69 41.20 -19.73
N VAL A 12 -28.13 40.96 -18.55
CA VAL A 12 -27.08 39.95 -18.36
C VAL A 12 -27.79 38.59 -18.36
N ALA A 13 -27.62 37.83 -19.44
CA ALA A 13 -28.06 36.45 -19.49
C ALA A 13 -27.19 35.61 -18.54
N LEU A 14 -27.68 35.37 -17.32
CA LEU A 14 -27.13 34.32 -16.45
C LEU A 14 -27.56 32.97 -17.05
N ALA A 15 -26.65 32.36 -17.80
CA ALA A 15 -26.73 30.94 -18.12
C ALA A 15 -26.48 30.15 -16.82
N ALA A 16 -27.55 29.76 -16.14
CA ALA A 16 -27.47 28.77 -15.09
C ALA A 16 -27.14 27.42 -15.74
N ALA A 17 -25.85 27.04 -15.70
CA ALA A 17 -25.45 25.67 -15.95
C ALA A 17 -26.02 24.82 -14.81
N MET A 18 -27.16 24.19 -15.05
CA MET A 18 -27.65 23.13 -14.20
C MET A 18 -26.67 21.97 -14.35
N ALA A 19 -25.80 21.79 -13.37
CA ALA A 19 -25.09 20.53 -13.24
C ALA A 19 -26.15 19.48 -12.89
N ASP A 20 -26.58 18.71 -13.90
CA ASP A 20 -27.41 17.55 -13.71
C ASP A 20 -26.74 16.64 -12.67
N ALA A 21 -27.28 16.67 -11.46
CA ALA A 21 -26.95 15.75 -10.40
C ALA A 21 -27.61 14.40 -10.71
N THR A 22 -27.10 13.73 -11.75
CA THR A 22 -27.40 12.33 -12.00
C THR A 22 -26.62 11.51 -10.98
N GLN A 23 -27.28 11.15 -9.86
CA GLN A 23 -26.88 10.02 -9.01
C GLN A 23 -26.82 8.75 -9.91
N ALA A 24 -25.93 7.78 -9.77
CA ALA A 24 -24.97 7.45 -8.73
C ALA A 24 -23.84 6.63 -9.38
N GLY A 25 -22.81 7.29 -9.90
CA GLY A 25 -21.49 6.67 -9.99
C GLY A 25 -20.86 6.86 -8.62
N GLY A 26 -20.69 5.79 -7.82
CA GLY A 26 -20.03 5.93 -6.52
C GLY A 26 -18.68 6.61 -6.72
N VAL A 27 -18.49 7.77 -6.09
CA VAL A 27 -17.19 8.48 -6.10
C VAL A 27 -16.55 8.28 -4.75
N CYS A 28 -15.26 7.98 -4.77
CA CYS A 28 -14.47 7.78 -3.56
C CYS A 28 -14.11 9.12 -2.92
N ASN A 29 -14.98 9.59 -2.03
CA ASN A 29 -14.81 10.81 -1.24
C ASN A 29 -14.46 10.53 0.23
N LEU A 30 -14.17 9.27 0.59
CA LEU A 30 -13.80 8.89 1.95
C LEU A 30 -12.32 9.17 2.20
N ALA A 31 -12.02 9.87 3.31
CA ALA A 31 -10.69 9.91 3.87
C ALA A 31 -10.44 8.60 4.64
N CYS A 32 -9.74 7.67 4.01
CA CYS A 32 -9.39 6.38 4.60
C CYS A 32 -8.12 6.49 5.47
N ILE A 33 -8.03 5.66 6.50
CA ILE A 33 -6.84 5.57 7.36
C ILE A 33 -5.66 4.93 6.62
N GLN A 34 -4.45 5.08 7.17
CA GLN A 34 -3.24 4.48 6.59
C GLN A 34 -3.37 2.97 6.36
N GLY A 35 -2.89 2.49 5.21
CA GLY A 35 -2.99 1.08 4.81
C GLY A 35 -4.34 0.67 4.23
N THR A 36 -5.27 1.62 4.05
CA THR A 36 -6.55 1.39 3.37
C THR A 36 -6.74 2.34 2.20
N THR A 37 -7.38 1.87 1.14
CA THR A 37 -7.73 2.67 -0.04
C THR A 37 -9.24 2.74 -0.18
N CYS A 38 -9.75 3.81 -0.76
CA CYS A 38 -11.17 3.89 -1.06
C CYS A 38 -11.45 3.15 -2.37
N GLU A 39 -12.36 2.18 -2.33
CA GLU A 39 -12.92 1.50 -3.49
C GLU A 39 -14.44 1.52 -3.47
N VAL A 40 -15.04 1.58 -4.66
CA VAL A 40 -16.50 1.58 -4.81
C VAL A 40 -16.95 0.15 -5.00
N VAL A 41 -17.45 -0.47 -3.92
CA VAL A 41 -17.90 -1.86 -3.92
C VAL A 41 -19.42 -1.88 -3.92
N ASN A 42 -20.01 -2.40 -5.00
CA ASN A 42 -21.47 -2.41 -5.23
C ASN A 42 -22.12 -1.01 -5.15
N GLY A 43 -21.49 -0.01 -5.76
CA GLY A 43 -21.99 1.38 -5.78
C GLY A 43 -21.80 2.15 -4.48
N VAL A 44 -21.19 1.54 -3.45
CA VAL A 44 -20.91 2.17 -2.16
C VAL A 44 -19.40 2.34 -1.99
N SER A 45 -18.97 3.55 -1.70
CA SER A 45 -17.56 3.87 -1.38
C SER A 45 -17.18 3.27 -0.02
N LYS A 46 -16.21 2.36 0.00
CA LYS A 46 -15.70 1.67 1.19
C LYS A 46 -14.19 1.81 1.28
N CYS A 47 -13.67 1.95 2.50
CA CYS A 47 -12.24 1.78 2.75
C CYS A 47 -11.93 0.29 2.81
N VAL A 48 -11.11 -0.20 1.89
CA VAL A 48 -10.66 -1.59 1.85
C VAL A 48 -9.16 -1.65 2.16
N PRO A 49 -8.68 -2.72 2.82
CA PRO A 49 -7.26 -2.95 2.98
C PRO A 49 -6.56 -2.94 1.63
N VAL A 50 -5.42 -2.24 1.54
CA VAL A 50 -4.58 -2.35 0.35
C VAL A 50 -3.95 -3.74 0.39
N GLU A 51 -4.30 -4.58 -0.57
CA GLU A 51 -3.66 -5.87 -0.76
C GLU A 51 -2.36 -5.70 -1.53
N CYS A 52 -1.34 -6.48 -1.18
CA CYS A 52 -0.12 -6.47 -1.97
C CYS A 52 -0.33 -7.20 -3.30
N THR A 53 -0.08 -6.49 -4.39
CA THR A 53 -0.13 -7.00 -5.77
C THR A 53 1.26 -7.14 -6.40
N LYS A 54 2.30 -6.57 -5.79
CA LYS A 54 3.68 -6.65 -6.25
C LYS A 54 4.22 -8.09 -6.16
N LYS A 55 4.72 -8.61 -7.28
CA LYS A 55 5.46 -9.88 -7.32
C LYS A 55 6.87 -9.67 -6.77
N CYS A 56 7.17 -10.36 -5.67
CA CYS A 56 8.50 -10.37 -5.07
C CYS A 56 9.29 -11.63 -5.47
N PRO A 57 10.63 -11.57 -5.49
CA PRO A 57 11.46 -12.73 -5.74
C PRO A 57 11.27 -13.80 -4.65
N LYS A 58 11.71 -15.02 -4.97
CA LYS A 58 11.62 -16.15 -4.04
C LYS A 58 12.40 -15.80 -2.76
N ASN A 59 11.76 -15.96 -1.60
CA ASN A 59 12.27 -15.65 -0.25
C ASN A 59 12.08 -14.21 0.25
N GLU A 60 11.35 -13.37 -0.47
CA GLU A 60 10.93 -12.06 0.03
C GLU A 60 9.42 -12.04 0.27
N LYS A 61 9.01 -11.24 1.26
CA LYS A 61 7.61 -10.92 1.49
C LYS A 61 7.34 -9.52 0.95
N CYS A 62 6.15 -9.33 0.42
CA CYS A 62 5.70 -7.99 0.11
C CYS A 62 5.26 -7.27 1.38
N GLN A 63 5.59 -5.99 1.46
CA GLN A 63 5.16 -5.06 2.49
C GLN A 63 4.64 -3.78 1.83
N ILE A 64 3.74 -3.11 2.53
CA ILE A 64 3.13 -1.86 2.10
C ILE A 64 3.58 -0.79 3.08
N ASN A 65 4.16 0.28 2.57
CA ASN A 65 4.46 1.45 3.38
C ASN A 65 3.14 2.19 3.67
N SER A 66 2.81 2.31 4.94
CA SER A 66 1.55 2.90 5.38
C SER A 66 1.45 4.42 5.12
N ALA A 67 2.57 5.10 4.84
CA ALA A 67 2.61 6.54 4.60
C ALA A 67 2.23 6.94 3.17
N ASP A 68 2.69 6.17 2.17
CA ASP A 68 2.52 6.48 0.74
C ASP A 68 1.84 5.35 -0.04
N ASN A 69 1.43 4.27 0.64
CA ASN A 69 0.91 3.03 0.06
C ASN A 69 1.84 2.38 -0.97
N SER A 70 3.13 2.71 -0.95
CA SER A 70 4.12 2.10 -1.84
C SER A 70 4.38 0.65 -1.43
N GLN A 71 4.44 -0.23 -2.43
CA GLN A 71 4.69 -1.65 -2.21
C GLN A 71 6.17 -1.97 -2.47
N TYR A 72 6.80 -2.65 -1.52
CA TYR A 72 8.20 -3.05 -1.59
C TYR A 72 8.39 -4.49 -1.15
N CYS A 73 9.48 -5.09 -1.60
CA CYS A 73 9.84 -6.46 -1.22
C CYS A 73 10.91 -6.40 -0.14
N ILE A 74 10.75 -7.23 0.89
CA ILE A 74 11.68 -7.29 2.00
C ILE A 74 11.94 -8.74 2.39
N SER A 75 13.20 -9.06 2.63
CA SER A 75 13.57 -10.36 3.20
C SER A 75 12.99 -10.47 4.62
N PRO A 76 12.39 -11.61 5.00
CA PRO A 76 11.92 -11.79 6.37
C PRO A 76 13.07 -11.81 7.39
N CYS A 77 14.33 -11.98 6.94
CA CYS A 77 15.51 -11.85 7.78
C CYS A 77 16.04 -10.41 7.93
N ALA A 78 15.50 -9.42 7.20
CA ALA A 78 16.04 -8.05 7.18
C ALA A 78 16.00 -7.36 8.56
N THR A 79 15.03 -7.70 9.40
CA THR A 79 14.84 -7.12 10.74
C THR A 79 15.16 -8.10 11.88
N ILE A 80 15.52 -9.34 11.56
CA ILE A 80 15.77 -10.39 12.57
C ILE A 80 17.24 -10.34 12.97
N ARG A 81 17.49 -10.15 14.26
CA ARG A 81 18.82 -10.30 14.87
C ARG A 81 18.87 -11.61 15.64
N CYS A 82 19.70 -12.54 15.19
CA CYS A 82 19.95 -13.79 15.89
C CYS A 82 21.09 -13.63 16.91
N MET A 83 21.06 -14.44 17.96
CA MET A 83 22.14 -14.52 18.95
C MET A 83 23.43 -15.09 18.35
N SER A 84 24.58 -14.84 18.98
CA SER A 84 25.87 -15.42 18.59
C SER A 84 25.77 -16.93 18.39
N GLY A 85 26.35 -17.43 17.29
CA GLY A 85 26.24 -18.85 16.92
C GLY A 85 24.96 -19.22 16.15
N TYR A 86 24.09 -18.26 15.83
CA TYR A 86 22.91 -18.46 14.99
C TYR A 86 22.92 -17.53 13.78
N THR A 87 22.34 -17.97 12.67
CA THR A 87 22.12 -17.19 11.45
C THR A 87 20.67 -17.25 11.03
N CYS A 88 20.13 -16.15 10.52
CA CYS A 88 18.77 -16.12 10.01
C CYS A 88 18.71 -16.81 8.65
N GLN A 89 17.85 -17.82 8.52
CA GLN A 89 17.58 -18.50 7.26
C GLN A 89 16.13 -18.29 6.87
N VAL A 90 15.89 -18.00 5.60
CA VAL A 90 14.54 -17.87 5.07
C VAL A 90 14.00 -19.27 4.77
N GLU A 91 12.88 -19.62 5.39
CA GLU A 91 12.19 -20.89 5.21
C GLU A 91 10.81 -20.66 4.58
N GLN A 92 10.42 -21.55 3.66
CA GLN A 92 9.06 -21.63 3.17
C GLN A 92 8.25 -22.56 4.08
N VAL A 93 7.16 -22.03 4.63
CA VAL A 93 6.24 -22.79 5.48
C VAL A 93 5.06 -23.30 4.67
N GLN A 94 4.44 -24.37 5.17
CA GLN A 94 3.13 -24.82 4.70
C GLN A 94 2.05 -24.07 5.48
N CYS A 95 1.09 -23.53 4.75
CA CYS A 95 -0.01 -22.74 5.28
C CYS A 95 -1.33 -23.27 4.69
N ILE A 96 -2.44 -23.04 5.39
CA ILE A 96 -3.75 -23.57 4.97
C ILE A 96 -4.22 -22.92 3.66
N ARG A 97 -3.81 -21.67 3.39
CA ARG A 97 -4.21 -20.90 2.21
C ARG A 97 -2.98 -20.29 1.52
N ALA A 98 -2.75 -20.67 0.27
CA ALA A 98 -1.70 -20.12 -0.56
C ALA A 98 -2.01 -18.66 -0.98
N PRO A 99 -0.98 -17.84 -1.27
CA PRO A 99 0.46 -18.15 -1.21
C PRO A 99 1.01 -18.11 0.23
N CYS A 100 1.83 -19.09 0.60
CA CYS A 100 2.48 -19.10 1.91
C CYS A 100 3.66 -18.11 1.94
N PRO A 101 3.60 -17.06 2.78
CA PRO A 101 4.69 -16.10 2.87
C PRO A 101 5.94 -16.76 3.49
N PRO A 102 7.14 -16.40 3.02
CA PRO A 102 8.39 -16.89 3.60
C PRO A 102 8.59 -16.31 5.01
N VAL A 103 9.20 -17.09 5.90
CA VAL A 103 9.52 -16.69 7.28
C VAL A 103 11.02 -16.75 7.52
N GLY A 104 11.54 -15.90 8.41
CA GLY A 104 12.93 -15.92 8.83
C GLY A 104 13.07 -16.67 10.15
N THR A 105 13.90 -17.70 10.17
CA THR A 105 14.14 -18.54 11.34
C THR A 105 15.62 -18.51 11.71
N CYS A 106 15.94 -18.24 12.98
CA CYS A 106 17.31 -18.37 13.47
C CYS A 106 17.71 -19.84 13.58
N LYS A 107 18.74 -20.26 12.84
CA LYS A 107 19.30 -21.62 12.86
C LYS A 107 20.75 -21.57 13.35
N PRO A 108 21.24 -22.58 14.07
CA PRO A 108 22.65 -22.65 14.43
C PRO A 108 23.53 -22.55 13.19
N VAL A 109 24.63 -21.78 13.26
CA VAL A 109 25.64 -21.87 12.21
C VAL A 109 26.24 -23.26 12.25
N LYS A 110 26.17 -23.99 11.13
CA LYS A 110 26.89 -25.26 11.01
C LYS A 110 28.38 -24.90 11.03
N LYS A 111 29.04 -25.10 12.18
CA LYS A 111 30.49 -25.09 12.25
C LYS A 111 30.97 -26.23 11.36
N GLY A 112 31.35 -25.93 10.12
CA GLY A 112 32.03 -26.87 9.28
C GLY A 112 33.33 -27.24 9.99
N TYR A 113 33.48 -28.49 10.39
CA TYR A 113 34.75 -29.04 10.84
C TYR A 113 35.73 -28.94 9.66
N GLY A 114 36.36 -27.78 9.46
CA GLY A 114 37.17 -27.52 8.26
C GLY A 114 37.56 -26.07 7.94
N LEU A 115 37.04 -25.04 8.62
CA LEU A 115 37.55 -23.67 8.46
C LEU A 115 38.36 -23.26 9.69
N ARG A 116 39.69 -23.40 9.57
CA ARG A 116 40.66 -22.76 10.46
C ARG A 116 40.53 -21.24 10.35
N ALA A 117 40.63 -20.58 11.50
CA ALA A 117 40.91 -19.15 11.70
C ALA A 117 39.88 -18.14 11.17
N LEU A 118 38.98 -17.70 12.05
CA LEU A 118 38.86 -16.26 12.31
C LEU A 118 38.96 -16.10 13.83
N ASN A 119 40.08 -15.52 14.23
CA ASN A 119 40.55 -15.30 15.59
C ASN A 119 39.45 -14.76 16.50
N GLU A 120 39.23 -15.44 17.62
CA GLU A 120 38.68 -14.88 18.85
C GLU A 120 39.86 -14.21 19.59
N ASP A 121 40.29 -13.05 19.12
CA ASP A 121 41.20 -12.12 19.81
C ASP A 121 40.87 -10.72 19.22
N GLU A 122 40.26 -9.76 19.92
CA GLU A 122 40.59 -9.15 21.22
C GLU A 122 39.32 -8.68 21.95
#